data_AF-A0A6I9R0B9-F1
#
_entry.id   AF-A0A6I9R0B9-F1
#
_cell.length_a   1.000
_cell.length_b   1.000
_cell.length_c   1.000
_cell.angle_alpha   90.00
_cell.angle_beta   90.00
_cell.angle_gamma   90.00
#
_symmetry.space_group_name_H-M   'P 1'
#
loop_
_entity.id
_entity.type
_entity.pdbx_description
1 polymer ?
#
loop_
_entity_poly.entity_id
_entity_poly.type
_entity_poly.pdbx_seq_one_letter_code
_entity_poly.pdbx_strand_id
1 'polypeptide(L)'
;MYHYSQTLFHKEGWDAVLLPPWRTGNRTMAHFLDLQAFIVRARVLKLYRQALRTARRAPIHSRDELRQTIRQEIEKNRHCEDRQKIRFLVSEGLQRLKGLDEMLDMMGHG
;
A
#
# COMPACT_ATOMS: atom_id res chain seq x y z
N MET A 1 -7.05 41.78 -8.01
CA MET A 1 -7.90 40.61 -8.29
C MET A 1 -7.25 39.81 -9.40
N TYR A 2 -6.58 38.71 -9.07
CA TYR A 2 -6.09 37.75 -10.06
C TYR A 2 -7.00 36.53 -10.05
N HIS A 3 -7.58 36.24 -11.21
CA HIS A 3 -8.26 34.99 -11.54
C HIS A 3 -7.29 33.81 -11.56
N TYR A 4 -7.75 32.65 -11.09
CA TYR A 4 -7.42 31.35 -11.70
C TYR A 4 -8.59 30.39 -11.50
N SER A 5 -9.51 30.41 -12.46
CA SER A 5 -10.44 29.30 -12.68
C SER A 5 -9.79 28.36 -13.69
N GLN A 6 -9.40 27.14 -13.28
CA GLN A 6 -9.38 26.01 -14.22
C GLN A 6 -9.29 24.66 -13.50
N THR A 7 -10.43 23.99 -13.46
CA THR A 7 -10.62 22.59 -13.86
C THR A 7 -9.34 21.82 -14.24
N LEU A 8 -8.78 21.06 -13.30
CA LEU A 8 -7.74 20.06 -13.56
C LEU A 8 -7.81 18.91 -12.54
N PHE A 9 -9.01 18.38 -12.32
CA PHE A 9 -9.17 17.02 -11.81
C PHE A 9 -9.85 16.19 -12.91
N HIS A 10 -9.08 15.98 -13.97
CA HIS A 10 -9.40 15.04 -15.04
C HIS A 10 -9.36 13.63 -14.46
N LYS A 11 -10.49 12.92 -14.53
CA LYS A 11 -10.69 11.56 -14.00
C LYS A 11 -10.02 10.46 -14.84
N GLU A 12 -9.05 10.77 -15.69
CA GLU A 12 -8.49 9.80 -16.65
C GLU A 12 -7.01 9.48 -16.39
N GLY A 13 -6.76 8.79 -15.29
CA GLY A 13 -5.40 8.29 -14.99
C GLY A 13 -5.33 7.22 -13.89
N TRP A 14 -6.45 6.93 -13.22
CA TRP A 14 -6.45 6.11 -12.01
C TRP A 14 -6.65 4.61 -12.28
N ASP A 15 -7.19 4.25 -13.46
CA ASP A 15 -7.44 2.85 -13.83
C ASP A 15 -6.18 2.12 -14.34
N ALA A 16 -5.16 2.87 -14.77
CA ALA A 16 -3.89 2.32 -15.23
C ALA A 16 -2.95 1.87 -14.10
N VAL A 17 -3.20 2.31 -12.85
CA VAL A 17 -2.34 1.99 -11.70
C VAL A 17 -2.70 0.63 -11.06
N LEU A 18 -3.87 0.06 -11.41
CA LEU A 18 -4.40 -1.15 -10.80
C LEU A 18 -4.50 -2.37 -11.73
N LEU A 19 -4.17 -2.24 -13.01
CA LEU A 19 -4.16 -3.36 -13.95
C LEU A 19 -2.73 -3.69 -14.42
N PRO A 20 -2.25 -4.93 -14.24
CA PRO A 20 -0.89 -5.29 -14.60
C PRO A 20 -0.73 -5.63 -16.10
N PRO A 21 0.40 -5.28 -16.75
CA PRO A 21 0.61 -5.34 -18.21
C PRO A 21 0.92 -6.74 -18.79
N TRP A 22 0.72 -7.84 -18.07
CA TRP A 22 1.09 -9.17 -18.56
C TRP A 22 -0.02 -9.80 -19.42
N ARG A 23 -0.14 -9.40 -20.68
CA ARG A 23 -0.81 -10.22 -21.71
C ARG A 23 0.07 -10.41 -22.92
N THR A 24 1.26 -10.98 -22.71
CA THR A 24 2.09 -11.53 -23.79
C THR A 24 2.99 -12.65 -23.23
N GLY A 25 3.06 -13.76 -23.97
CA GLY A 25 3.36 -15.11 -23.47
C GLY A 25 4.80 -15.41 -23.04
N ASN A 26 4.96 -16.41 -22.18
CA ASN A 26 5.47 -17.75 -22.55
C ASN A 26 5.25 -18.71 -21.35
N ARG A 27 4.42 -19.74 -21.52
CA ARG A 27 3.93 -20.64 -20.46
C ARG A 27 4.73 -21.94 -20.44
N THR A 28 5.81 -22.03 -19.68
CA THR A 28 6.32 -23.34 -19.21
C THR A 28 7.32 -23.22 -18.07
N MET A 29 8.18 -22.19 -18.02
CA MET A 29 9.13 -21.95 -16.89
C MET A 29 8.73 -20.78 -15.97
N ALA A 30 7.57 -20.15 -16.21
CA ALA A 30 7.10 -18.96 -15.50
C ALA A 30 6.28 -19.25 -14.23
N HIS A 31 5.78 -20.48 -14.03
CA HIS A 31 4.71 -20.73 -13.05
C HIS A 31 5.14 -20.72 -11.58
N PHE A 32 6.35 -21.18 -11.24
CA PHE A 32 6.80 -21.22 -9.83
C PHE A 32 7.36 -19.87 -9.35
N LEU A 33 8.06 -19.15 -10.25
CA LEU A 33 8.48 -17.77 -10.00
C LEU A 33 7.25 -16.86 -9.82
N ASP A 34 6.17 -17.13 -10.54
CA ASP A 34 4.90 -16.40 -10.44
C ASP A 34 4.14 -16.70 -9.15
N LEU A 35 4.01 -17.97 -8.72
CA LEU A 35 3.26 -18.28 -7.48
C LEU A 35 3.90 -17.64 -6.23
N GLN A 36 5.22 -17.75 -6.07
CA GLN A 36 5.91 -17.14 -4.94
C GLN A 36 5.83 -15.61 -4.98
N ALA A 37 5.97 -15.01 -6.18
CA ALA A 37 5.81 -13.57 -6.36
C ALA A 37 4.36 -13.12 -6.09
N PHE A 38 3.37 -13.90 -6.49
CA PHE A 38 1.95 -13.68 -6.24
C PHE A 38 1.65 -13.72 -4.74
N ILE A 39 2.14 -14.74 -4.02
CA ILE A 39 1.97 -14.85 -2.55
C ILE A 39 2.59 -13.63 -1.86
N VAL A 40 3.80 -13.21 -2.27
CA VAL A 40 4.46 -12.04 -1.71
C VAL A 40 3.65 -10.76 -1.98
N ARG A 41 3.20 -10.53 -3.22
CA ARG A 41 2.33 -9.38 -3.57
C ARG A 41 1.04 -9.38 -2.78
N ALA A 42 0.39 -10.54 -2.63
CA ALA A 42 -0.84 -10.67 -1.85
C ALA A 42 -0.63 -10.28 -0.38
N ARG A 43 0.51 -10.65 0.21
CA ARG A 43 0.88 -10.26 1.58
C ARG A 43 1.10 -8.75 1.71
N VAL A 44 1.84 -8.15 0.78
CA VAL A 44 2.04 -6.68 0.74
C VAL A 44 0.71 -5.95 0.62
N LEU A 45 -0.17 -6.37 -0.31
CA LEU A 45 -1.49 -5.77 -0.48
C LEU A 45 -2.41 -5.98 0.72
N LYS A 46 -2.27 -7.10 1.44
CA LYS A 46 -3.00 -7.34 2.70
C LYS A 46 -2.54 -6.35 3.77
N LEU A 47 -1.24 -6.21 3.97
CA LEU A 47 -0.65 -5.25 4.91
C LEU A 47 -1.08 -3.82 4.58
N TYR A 48 -0.92 -3.38 3.33
CA TYR A 48 -1.31 -2.03 2.90
C TYR A 48 -2.78 -1.72 3.18
N ARG A 49 -3.70 -2.65 2.83
CA ARG A 49 -5.13 -2.48 3.10
C ARG A 49 -5.44 -2.45 4.59
N GLN A 50 -4.73 -3.24 5.40
CA GLN A 50 -4.90 -3.22 6.86
C GLN A 50 -4.40 -1.89 7.44
N ALA A 51 -3.24 -1.41 7.03
CA ALA A 51 -2.68 -0.13 7.45
C ALA A 51 -3.63 1.04 7.13
N LEU A 52 -4.20 1.07 5.92
CA LEU A 52 -5.19 2.09 5.55
C LEU A 52 -6.48 2.00 6.36
N ARG A 53 -6.89 0.81 6.83
CA ARG A 53 -8.05 0.66 7.73
C ARG A 53 -7.73 1.18 9.12
N THR A 54 -6.59 0.81 9.69
CA THR A 54 -6.13 1.32 10.99
C THR A 54 -5.97 2.85 10.95
N ALA A 55 -5.43 3.40 9.86
CA ALA A 55 -5.30 4.85 9.70
C ALA A 55 -6.64 5.61 9.72
N ARG A 56 -7.77 4.97 9.37
CA ARG A 56 -9.11 5.60 9.49
C ARG A 56 -9.55 5.77 10.94
N ARG A 57 -8.97 4.98 11.87
CA ARG A 57 -9.26 5.05 13.31
C ARG A 57 -8.53 6.20 14.00
N ALA A 58 -7.49 6.76 13.37
CA ALA A 58 -6.75 7.90 13.90
C ALA A 58 -7.65 9.15 14.09
N PRO A 59 -7.26 10.12 14.94
CA PRO A 59 -7.92 11.42 15.02
C PRO A 59 -7.92 12.15 13.67
N ILE A 60 -8.98 12.91 13.37
CA ILE A 60 -9.20 13.56 12.06
C ILE A 60 -7.99 14.33 11.56
N HIS A 61 -7.32 15.09 12.44
CA HIS A 61 -6.17 15.92 12.08
C HIS A 61 -4.92 15.11 11.67
N SER A 62 -4.79 13.85 12.13
CA SER A 62 -3.63 12.99 11.83
C SER A 62 -3.92 11.93 10.77
N ARG A 63 -5.18 11.72 10.38
CA ARG A 63 -5.58 10.67 9.42
C ARG A 63 -4.87 10.78 8.09
N ASP A 64 -4.82 11.98 7.53
CA ASP A 64 -4.29 12.19 6.18
C ASP A 64 -2.77 12.07 6.15
N GLU A 65 -2.09 12.60 7.17
CA GLU A 65 -0.65 12.41 7.36
C GLU A 65 -0.30 10.92 7.49
N LEU A 66 -1.01 10.18 8.34
CA LEU A 66 -0.78 8.75 8.53
C LEU A 66 -1.00 7.95 7.24
N ARG A 67 -2.06 8.26 6.48
CA ARG A 67 -2.31 7.65 5.17
C ARG A 67 -1.21 7.96 4.16
N GLN A 68 -0.69 9.19 4.18
CA GLN A 68 0.40 9.60 3.30
C GLN A 68 1.69 8.86 3.64
N THR A 69 2.02 8.76 4.93
CA THR A 69 3.18 7.99 5.42
C THR A 69 3.09 6.52 5.00
N ILE A 70 1.93 5.88 5.20
CA ILE A 70 1.71 4.47 4.77
C ILE A 70 1.97 4.30 3.27
N ARG A 71 1.48 5.23 2.44
CA ARG A 71 1.69 5.19 0.99
C ARG A 71 3.16 5.37 0.62
N GLN A 72 3.83 6.34 1.24
CA GLN A 72 5.25 6.60 0.99
C GLN A 72 6.12 5.39 1.34
N GLU A 73 5.85 4.70 2.45
CA GLU A 73 6.61 3.51 2.85
C GLU A 73 6.48 2.35 1.85
N ILE A 74 5.28 2.14 1.31
CA ILE A 74 5.06 1.13 0.26
C ILE A 74 5.75 1.56 -1.05
N GLU A 75 5.61 2.83 -1.42
CA GLU A 75 6.15 3.36 -2.68
C GLU A 75 7.69 3.35 -2.70
N LYS A 76 8.35 3.68 -1.57
CA LYS A 76 9.81 3.55 -1.40
C LYS A 76 10.35 2.16 -1.76
N ASN A 77 9.51 1.13 -1.66
CA ASN A 77 9.89 -0.26 -1.90
C ASN A 77 9.22 -0.87 -3.15
N ARG A 78 8.56 -0.07 -4.01
CA ARG A 78 7.84 -0.55 -5.22
C ARG A 78 8.69 -1.44 -6.12
N HIS A 79 9.96 -1.11 -6.28
CA HIS A 79 10.91 -1.79 -7.16
C HIS A 79 11.79 -2.81 -6.41
N CYS A 80 11.47 -3.14 -5.16
CA CYS A 80 12.19 -4.16 -4.43
C CYS A 80 11.88 -5.54 -5.00
N GLU A 81 12.89 -6.24 -5.51
CA GLU A 81 12.77 -7.61 -6.02
C GLU A 81 13.33 -8.68 -5.07
N ASP A 82 14.06 -8.24 -4.03
CA ASP A 82 14.60 -9.13 -3.00
C ASP A 82 13.49 -9.69 -2.11
N ARG A 83 13.18 -10.98 -2.32
CA ARG A 83 12.12 -11.69 -1.61
C ARG A 83 12.38 -11.80 -0.10
N GLN A 84 13.63 -11.89 0.35
CA GLN A 84 13.94 -11.92 1.79
C GLN A 84 13.66 -10.55 2.39
N LYS A 85 14.13 -9.48 1.73
CA LYS A 85 13.85 -8.10 2.14
C LYS A 85 12.35 -7.79 2.16
N ILE A 86 11.58 -8.18 1.14
CA ILE A 86 10.13 -7.96 1.14
C ILE A 86 9.46 -8.69 2.30
N ARG A 87 9.85 -9.95 2.57
CA ARG A 87 9.30 -10.69 3.73
C ARG A 87 9.63 -10.01 5.06
N PHE A 88 10.86 -9.55 5.22
CA PHE A 88 11.28 -8.80 6.40
C PHE A 88 10.44 -7.52 6.57
N LEU A 89 10.32 -6.70 5.52
CA LEU A 89 9.54 -5.46 5.54
C LEU A 89 8.05 -5.71 5.83
N VAL A 90 7.48 -6.81 5.33
CA VAL A 90 6.10 -7.21 5.66
C VAL A 90 5.97 -7.54 7.14
N SER A 91 6.89 -8.34 7.70
CA SER A 91 6.88 -8.67 9.13
C SER A 91 7.06 -7.44 10.01
N GLU A 92 8.01 -6.57 9.65
CA GLU A 92 8.25 -5.31 10.35
C GLU A 92 7.04 -4.38 10.28
N GLY A 93 6.44 -4.23 9.09
CA GLY A 93 5.25 -3.43 8.88
C GLY A 93 4.04 -3.94 9.67
N LEU A 94 3.88 -5.26 9.78
CA LEU A 94 2.83 -5.87 10.62
C LEU A 94 3.06 -5.58 12.11
N GLN A 95 4.30 -5.64 12.59
CA GLN A 95 4.63 -5.32 13.99
C GLN A 95 4.38 -3.84 14.30
N ARG A 96 4.81 -2.93 13.42
CA ARG A 96 4.56 -1.49 13.57
C ARG A 96 3.06 -1.18 13.52
N LEU A 97 2.33 -1.84 12.64
CA LEU A 97 0.89 -1.67 12.51
C LEU A 97 0.16 -2.17 13.76
N LYS A 98 0.59 -3.30 14.36
CA LYS A 98 0.04 -3.79 15.63
C LYS A 98 0.21 -2.75 16.74
N GLY A 99 1.41 -2.20 16.90
CA GLY A 99 1.65 -1.15 17.91
C GLY A 99 0.79 0.10 17.67
N LEU A 100 0.65 0.52 16.41
CA LEU A 100 -0.25 1.62 16.05
C LEU A 100 -1.72 1.31 16.39
N ASP A 101 -2.19 0.10 16.10
CA ASP A 101 -3.55 -0.34 16.39
C ASP A 101 -3.83 -0.33 17.90
N GLU A 102 -2.90 -0.87 18.71
CA GLU A 102 -2.95 -0.86 20.17
C GLU A 102 -2.93 0.57 20.74
N MET A 103 -2.09 1.45 20.19
CA MET A 103 -2.07 2.87 20.58
C MET A 103 -3.40 3.57 20.27
N LEU A 104 -4.00 3.27 19.12
CA LEU A 104 -5.29 3.81 18.72
C LEU A 104 -6.45 3.24 19.56
N ASP A 105 -6.39 1.96 19.93
CA ASP A 105 -7.30 1.32 20.90
C ASP A 105 -7.25 2.03 22.26
N MET A 106 -6.05 2.39 22.72
CA MET A 106 -5.89 3.10 24.00
C MET A 106 -6.36 4.57 23.94
N MET A 107 -6.21 5.22 22.78
CA MET A 107 -6.63 6.62 22.58
C MET A 107 -8.13 6.78 22.27
N GLY A 108 -8.78 5.74 21.75
CA GLY A 108 -10.20 5.71 21.45
C GLY A 108 -10.84 4.51 22.13
N HIS A 109 -11.37 4.72 23.34
CA HIS A 109 -12.22 3.74 24.02
C HIS A 109 -13.23 3.16 23.03
N GLY A 110 -13.23 1.83 22.89
CA GLY A 110 -13.85 1.03 21.82
C GLY A 110 -15.32 1.25 21.53
#